data_AF-A0A950VML8-F1
#
_entry.id   AF-A0A950VML8-F1
#
_cell.length_a   1.000
_cell.length_b   1.000
_cell.length_c   1.000
_cell.angle_alpha   90.00
_cell.angle_beta   90.00
_cell.angle_gamma   90.00
#
_symmetry.space_group_name_H-M   'P 1'
#
loop_
_entity.id
_entity.type
_entity.pdbx_description
1 polymer ?
#
loop_
_entity_poly.entity_id
_entity_poly.type
_entity_poly.pdbx_seq_one_letter_code
_entity_poly.pdbx_strand_id
1 'polypeptide(L)'
;MARSFQQQSLTRKLVYLSLIVVLFFVTLVLKKQVVTAKAEELGLREKNQGEVELTGSALRLTLTGSRGLVVCYLWNESLDMQMKHEVNRLDLLIRALTKLQPHFVTPWLFQSWTLAYNISRDAQNLPDKYYYIASGTQLLAEGIRQNQEIPELRYNVGIYYRDKIGQSDDNLALQSFVQMSCIDPVERDPARFRPNPNNRRDLDWVQLQRFCEAHPFLIRRLYDGLGRKTPQEVIDFLEANQKIVSRFAETSEGGVSPLRPPAERYPILPATPPQPPFEQELTNDSELRDDFTGYTALRAWWSYAQDPLSLPHFRPPPGALVIFQQGPARAQAYIGEQLEEEGWFDETPWPIADWFPEDPLQPEG
;
A
#
# COMPACT_ATOMS: atom_id res chain seq x y z
N MET A 1 63.24 25.17 35.75
CA MET A 1 61.88 25.75 35.80
C MET A 1 60.90 25.17 34.78
N ALA A 2 61.32 24.61 33.63
CA ALA A 2 60.39 24.08 32.61
C ALA A 2 59.54 22.85 33.04
N ARG A 3 60.04 21.98 33.94
CA ARG A 3 59.33 20.78 34.41
C ARG A 3 58.05 21.08 35.23
N SER A 4 57.98 22.20 35.96
CA SER A 4 56.81 22.52 36.79
C SER A 4 55.60 23.02 35.97
N PHE A 5 55.86 23.74 34.87
CA PHE A 5 54.81 24.20 33.95
C PHE A 5 54.18 23.04 33.18
N GLN A 6 54.97 22.05 32.77
CA GLN A 6 54.44 20.83 32.13
C GLN A 6 53.55 20.02 33.09
N GLN A 7 53.95 19.87 34.35
CA GLN A 7 53.14 19.20 35.36
C GLN A 7 51.83 19.95 35.62
N GLN A 8 51.87 21.28 35.81
CA GLN A 8 50.64 22.08 35.97
C GLN A 8 49.71 22.01 34.75
N SER A 9 50.26 21.97 33.53
CA SER A 9 49.49 21.80 32.30
C SER A 9 48.79 20.44 32.24
N LEU A 10 49.51 19.36 32.58
CA LEU A 10 48.94 18.01 32.66
C LEU A 10 47.83 17.91 33.70
N THR A 11 48.03 18.45 34.91
CA THR A 11 47.00 18.45 35.96
C THR A 11 45.74 19.19 35.52
N ARG A 12 45.86 20.36 34.88
CA ARG A 12 44.71 21.09 34.33
C ARG A 12 43.98 20.30 33.25
N LYS A 13 44.70 19.67 32.31
CA LYS A 13 44.10 18.82 31.27
C LYS A 13 43.35 17.63 31.86
N LEU A 14 43.90 16.98 32.89
CA LEU A 14 43.23 15.88 33.59
C LEU A 14 41.98 16.34 34.35
N VAL A 15 42.02 17.51 34.99
CA VAL A 15 40.86 18.11 35.63
C VAL A 15 39.78 18.42 34.60
N TYR A 16 40.12 19.05 33.47
CA TYR A 16 39.15 19.33 32.41
C TYR A 16 38.57 18.06 31.80
N LEU A 17 39.40 17.03 31.54
CA LEU A 17 38.92 15.74 31.05
C LEU A 17 37.96 15.09 32.04
N SER A 18 38.30 15.10 33.33
CA SER A 18 37.44 14.54 34.38
C SER A 18 36.12 15.30 34.46
N LEU A 19 36.16 16.62 34.37
CA LEU A 19 34.96 17.46 34.39
C LEU A 19 34.07 17.23 33.17
N ILE A 20 34.65 17.04 31.98
CA ILE A 20 33.95 16.65 30.76
C ILE A 20 33.25 15.29 30.92
N VAL A 21 33.96 14.29 31.46
CA VAL A 21 33.39 12.95 31.70
C VAL A 21 32.25 13.01 32.72
N VAL A 22 32.40 13.77 33.80
CA VAL A 22 31.34 13.97 34.81
C VAL A 22 30.13 14.68 34.20
N LEU A 23 30.32 15.79 33.47
CA LEU A 23 29.25 16.50 32.79
C LEU A 23 28.54 15.60 31.76
N PHE A 24 29.29 14.81 31.00
CA PHE A 24 28.73 13.85 30.06
C PHE A 24 27.87 12.79 30.78
N PHE A 25 28.37 12.22 31.88
CA PHE A 25 27.61 11.25 32.68
C PHE A 25 26.35 11.84 33.29
N VAL A 26 26.43 13.05 33.88
CA VAL A 26 25.26 13.77 34.40
C VAL A 26 24.24 14.03 33.30
N THR A 27 24.70 14.43 32.11
CA THR A 27 23.83 14.63 30.93
C THR A 27 23.14 13.34 30.52
N LEU A 28 23.84 12.19 30.53
CA LEU A 28 23.25 10.90 30.22
C LEU A 28 22.20 10.48 31.27
N VAL A 29 22.46 10.69 32.55
CA VAL A 29 21.50 10.39 33.64
C VAL A 29 20.26 11.27 33.52
N LEU A 30 20.42 12.59 33.34
CA LEU A 30 19.30 13.52 33.14
C LEU A 30 18.50 13.18 31.89
N LYS A 31 19.17 12.85 30.78
CA LYS A 31 18.51 12.37 29.56
C LYS A 31 17.68 11.12 29.83
N LYS A 32 18.20 10.16 30.59
CA LYS A 32 17.48 8.92 30.91
C LYS A 32 16.29 9.18 31.84
N GLN A 33 16.50 9.89 32.94
CA GLN A 33 15.49 10.06 33.99
C GLN A 33 14.41 11.08 33.65
N VAL A 34 14.75 12.16 32.96
CA VAL A 34 13.81 13.25 32.69
C VAL A 34 13.32 13.17 31.25
N VAL A 35 14.24 13.26 30.28
CA VAL A 35 13.86 13.39 28.87
C VAL A 35 13.23 12.11 28.34
N THR A 36 13.83 10.96 28.62
CA THR A 36 13.34 9.67 28.09
C THR A 36 12.06 9.24 28.79
N ALA A 37 11.96 9.42 30.11
CA ALA A 37 10.75 9.14 30.86
C ALA A 37 9.58 10.02 30.39
N LYS A 38 9.81 11.33 30.18
CA LYS A 38 8.76 12.23 29.69
C LYS A 38 8.40 11.96 28.23
N ALA A 39 9.38 11.61 27.40
CA ALA A 39 9.11 11.20 26.02
C ALA A 39 8.30 9.89 25.95
N GLU A 40 8.49 8.97 26.91
CA GLU A 40 7.70 7.74 27.01
C GLU A 40 6.26 8.03 27.45
N GLU A 41 6.09 8.84 28.49
CA GLU A 41 4.77 9.28 28.97
C GLU A 41 3.98 10.01 27.88
N LEU A 42 4.64 10.83 27.06
CA LEU A 42 4.02 11.60 25.97
C LEU A 42 3.92 10.84 24.64
N GLY A 43 4.34 9.57 24.57
CA GLY A 43 4.31 8.82 23.31
C GLY A 43 5.30 9.33 22.24
N LEU A 44 6.25 10.20 22.59
CA LEU A 44 7.20 10.83 21.65
C LEU A 44 8.43 9.97 21.33
N ARG A 45 8.49 8.74 21.86
CA ARG A 45 9.57 7.80 21.51
C ARG A 45 9.31 7.24 20.13
N GLU A 46 10.38 7.06 19.36
CA GLU A 46 10.36 6.39 18.04
C GLU A 46 9.68 5.00 18.11
N LYS A 47 9.88 4.26 19.21
CA LYS A 47 9.19 2.98 19.48
C LYS A 47 7.66 3.09 19.51
N ASN A 48 7.13 4.26 19.86
CA ASN A 48 5.71 4.52 19.99
C ASN A 48 5.13 5.20 18.74
N GLN A 49 5.97 5.59 17.76
CA GLN A 49 5.54 6.29 16.54
C GLN A 49 5.35 5.37 15.33
N GLY A 50 5.76 4.10 15.43
CA GLY A 50 5.63 3.14 14.34
C GLY A 50 6.58 1.95 14.41
N GLU A 51 6.77 1.31 13.26
CA GLU A 51 7.69 0.17 13.10
C GLU A 51 9.15 0.60 13.07
N VAL A 52 9.94 0.19 14.06
CA VAL A 52 11.36 0.55 14.13
C VAL A 52 12.20 -0.37 13.23
N GLU A 53 12.59 0.12 12.05
CA GLU A 53 13.51 -0.61 11.17
C GLU A 53 14.97 -0.52 11.66
N LEU A 54 15.58 -1.68 11.97
CA LEU A 54 16.96 -1.80 12.47
C LEU A 54 18.00 -1.25 11.47
N THR A 55 17.84 -1.58 10.18
CA THR A 55 18.76 -1.15 9.11
C THR A 55 18.75 0.36 8.93
N GLY A 56 17.56 0.97 8.91
CA GLY A 56 17.41 2.42 8.85
C GLY A 56 18.04 3.10 10.08
N SER A 57 17.83 2.54 11.27
CA SER A 57 18.41 3.04 12.52
C SER A 57 19.94 3.03 12.51
N ALA A 58 20.54 1.94 12.03
CA ALA A 58 21.99 1.83 11.88
C ALA A 58 22.55 2.84 10.86
N LEU A 59 21.89 3.01 9.71
CA LEU A 59 22.30 3.98 8.70
C LEU A 59 22.24 5.43 9.23
N ARG A 60 21.17 5.77 9.98
CA ARG A 60 21.04 7.06 10.67
C ARG A 60 22.14 7.29 11.69
N LEU A 61 22.54 6.25 12.43
CA LEU A 61 23.64 6.31 13.38
C LEU A 61 24.98 6.53 12.68
N THR A 62 25.24 5.84 11.56
CA THR A 62 26.51 5.99 10.82
C THR A 62 26.66 7.38 10.22
N LEU A 63 25.58 7.94 9.68
CA LEU A 63 25.61 9.23 9.00
C LEU A 63 25.58 10.44 9.94
N THR A 64 25.37 10.24 11.25
CA THR A 64 25.27 11.29 12.29
C THR A 64 25.02 12.72 11.75
N GLY A 65 25.85 13.72 12.06
CA GLY A 65 25.62 15.14 11.72
C GLY A 65 25.57 15.44 10.22
N SER A 66 25.97 14.52 9.33
CA SER A 66 25.91 14.70 7.87
C SER A 66 24.61 14.22 7.23
N ARG A 67 23.71 13.59 8.00
CA ARG A 67 22.41 13.08 7.53
C ARG A 67 21.62 14.09 6.70
N GLY A 68 21.57 15.35 7.13
CA GLY A 68 20.85 16.41 6.40
C GLY A 68 21.41 16.66 5.00
N LEU A 69 22.75 16.66 4.85
CA LEU A 69 23.39 16.86 3.55
C LEU A 69 23.11 15.69 2.60
N VAL A 70 23.19 14.46 3.11
CA VAL A 70 22.88 13.25 2.34
C VAL A 70 21.42 13.26 1.88
N VAL A 71 20.50 13.65 2.75
CA VAL A 71 19.07 13.77 2.42
C VAL A 71 18.84 14.81 1.33
N CYS A 72 19.45 15.99 1.42
CA CYS A 72 19.34 17.02 0.37
C CYS A 72 19.88 16.52 -0.98
N TYR A 73 21.02 15.81 -0.96
CA TYR A 73 21.58 15.23 -2.18
C TYR A 73 20.63 14.19 -2.79
N LEU A 74 20.18 13.20 -2.01
CA LEU A 74 19.24 12.17 -2.47
C LEU A 74 17.94 12.76 -2.98
N TRP A 75 17.44 13.83 -2.34
CA TRP A 75 16.26 14.55 -2.81
C TRP A 75 16.49 15.15 -4.20
N ASN A 76 17.59 15.89 -4.38
CA ASN A 76 17.93 16.50 -5.66
C ASN A 76 18.11 15.44 -6.77
N GLU A 77 18.82 14.36 -6.48
CA GLU A 77 18.98 13.24 -7.41
C GLU A 77 17.63 12.58 -7.74
N SER A 78 16.72 12.45 -6.77
CA SER A 78 15.39 11.88 -7.03
C SER A 78 14.60 12.74 -8.02
N LEU A 79 14.68 14.07 -7.92
CA LEU A 79 14.03 14.99 -8.86
C LEU A 79 14.64 14.86 -10.27
N ASP A 80 15.96 14.73 -10.38
CA ASP A 80 16.64 14.52 -11.66
C ASP A 80 16.27 13.16 -12.29
N MET A 81 16.22 12.08 -11.50
CA MET A 81 15.78 10.76 -11.99
C MET A 81 14.31 10.76 -12.43
N GLN A 82 13.44 11.52 -11.74
CA GLN A 82 12.06 11.73 -12.16
C GLN A 82 11.99 12.40 -13.54
N MET A 83 12.77 13.47 -13.76
CA MET A 83 12.82 14.17 -15.05
C MET A 83 13.38 13.30 -16.19
N LYS A 84 14.28 12.37 -15.87
CA LYS A 84 14.89 11.44 -16.83
C LYS A 84 14.08 10.16 -17.07
N HIS A 85 12.95 9.98 -16.38
CA HIS A 85 12.15 8.76 -16.39
C HIS A 85 12.94 7.48 -15.98
N GLU A 86 13.96 7.62 -15.12
CA GLU A 86 14.75 6.48 -14.62
C GLU A 86 14.12 5.84 -13.38
N VAL A 87 12.98 5.18 -13.56
CA VAL A 87 12.14 4.67 -12.46
C VAL A 87 12.87 3.70 -11.52
N ASN A 88 13.70 2.79 -12.06
CA ASN A 88 14.45 1.83 -11.24
C ASN A 88 15.46 2.50 -10.31
N ARG A 89 16.13 3.56 -10.78
CA ARG A 89 17.05 4.34 -9.94
C ARG A 89 16.29 5.21 -8.95
N LEU A 90 15.18 5.78 -9.39
CA LEU A 90 14.28 6.55 -8.53
C LEU A 90 13.80 5.71 -7.33
N ASP A 91 13.37 4.46 -7.54
CA ASP A 91 12.94 3.57 -6.45
C ASP A 91 14.04 3.37 -5.38
N LEU A 92 15.29 3.16 -5.81
CA LEU A 92 16.43 3.03 -4.89
C LEU A 92 16.66 4.32 -4.06
N LEU A 93 16.55 5.49 -4.71
CA LEU A 93 16.71 6.79 -4.03
C LEU A 93 15.56 7.04 -3.04
N ILE A 94 14.31 6.73 -3.42
CA ILE A 94 13.14 6.84 -2.56
C ILE A 94 13.30 5.97 -1.32
N ARG A 95 13.70 4.70 -1.49
CA ARG A 95 13.96 3.77 -0.37
C ARG A 95 15.06 4.28 0.55
N ALA A 96 16.14 4.82 0.00
CA ALA A 96 17.20 5.40 0.82
C ALA A 96 16.71 6.63 1.60
N LEU A 97 16.00 7.53 0.94
CA LEU A 97 15.48 8.76 1.53
C LEU A 97 14.50 8.49 2.69
N THR A 98 13.54 7.60 2.46
CA THR A 98 12.51 7.23 3.44
C THR A 98 13.12 6.50 4.65
N LYS A 99 14.13 5.64 4.45
CA LYS A 99 14.87 5.01 5.57
C LYS A 99 15.72 6.00 6.38
N LEU A 100 16.23 7.04 5.72
CA LEU A 100 17.02 8.09 6.38
C LEU A 100 16.15 9.07 7.18
N GLN A 101 14.94 9.36 6.70
CA GLN A 101 13.99 10.30 7.30
C GLN A 101 12.58 9.68 7.43
N PRO A 102 12.40 8.62 8.24
CA PRO A 102 11.12 7.91 8.30
C PRO A 102 9.97 8.77 8.84
N HIS A 103 10.27 9.69 9.76
CA HIS A 103 9.26 10.58 10.36
C HIS A 103 9.08 11.92 9.63
N PHE A 104 9.79 12.12 8.51
CA PHE A 104 9.55 13.27 7.66
C PHE A 104 8.51 12.89 6.61
N VAL A 105 7.31 13.44 6.74
CA VAL A 105 6.12 13.04 5.96
C VAL A 105 6.26 13.35 4.48
N THR A 106 6.90 14.47 4.14
CA THR A 106 6.94 15.00 2.78
C THR A 106 7.49 14.01 1.74
N PRO A 107 8.61 13.30 1.97
CA PRO A 107 9.06 12.22 1.10
C PRO A 107 8.00 11.16 0.80
N TRP A 108 7.27 10.69 1.81
CA TRP A 108 6.25 9.66 1.63
C TRP A 108 5.13 10.16 0.73
N LEU A 109 4.56 11.34 1.01
CA LEU A 109 3.49 11.93 0.20
C LEU A 109 3.95 12.26 -1.22
N PHE A 110 5.09 12.94 -1.36
CA PHE A 110 5.56 13.41 -2.65
C PHE A 110 5.92 12.24 -3.57
N GLN A 111 6.67 11.26 -3.06
CA GLN A 111 7.16 10.15 -3.89
C GLN A 111 6.05 9.13 -4.18
N SER A 112 5.13 8.90 -3.24
CA SER A 112 3.96 8.06 -3.52
C SER A 112 3.04 8.69 -4.57
N TRP A 113 2.87 10.02 -4.52
CA TRP A 113 2.15 10.76 -5.56
C TRP A 113 2.86 10.67 -6.91
N THR A 114 4.19 10.84 -6.94
CA THR A 114 4.97 10.67 -8.17
C THR A 114 4.72 9.30 -8.81
N LEU A 115 4.76 8.22 -8.04
CA LEU A 115 4.50 6.88 -8.55
C LEU A 115 3.04 6.73 -9.03
N ALA A 116 2.07 7.06 -8.19
CA ALA A 116 0.66 6.80 -8.44
C ALA A 116 0.02 7.74 -9.46
N TYR A 117 0.54 8.96 -9.65
CA TYR A 117 -0.02 9.97 -10.57
C TYR A 117 0.89 10.27 -11.75
N ASN A 118 2.16 10.61 -11.52
CA ASN A 118 3.03 11.08 -12.61
C ASN A 118 3.51 9.90 -13.46
N ILE A 119 4.12 8.91 -12.83
CA ILE A 119 4.68 7.74 -13.54
C ILE A 119 3.55 6.85 -14.07
N SER A 120 2.49 6.60 -13.29
CA SER A 120 1.39 5.75 -13.77
C SER A 120 0.62 6.37 -14.95
N ARG A 121 0.53 7.71 -15.05
CA ARG A 121 -0.05 8.39 -16.21
C ARG A 121 0.79 8.19 -17.46
N ASP A 122 2.11 8.20 -17.31
CA ASP A 122 3.05 8.09 -18.42
C ASP A 122 3.33 6.61 -18.83
N ALA A 123 2.75 5.65 -18.10
CA ALA A 123 2.86 4.22 -18.41
C ALA A 123 2.13 3.87 -19.71
N GLN A 124 2.78 3.07 -20.56
CA GLN A 124 2.27 2.74 -21.91
C GLN A 124 1.17 1.68 -21.91
N ASN A 125 1.15 0.79 -20.92
CA ASN A 125 0.18 -0.28 -20.81
C ASN A 125 -0.54 -0.24 -19.45
N LEU A 126 -1.69 -0.90 -19.37
CA LEU A 126 -2.52 -0.92 -18.17
C LEU A 126 -1.88 -1.70 -16.99
N PRO A 127 -1.21 -2.84 -17.20
CA PRO A 127 -0.53 -3.54 -16.10
C PRO A 127 0.57 -2.72 -15.42
N ASP A 128 1.40 -2.02 -16.19
CA ASP A 128 2.46 -1.15 -15.64
C ASP A 128 1.84 0.06 -14.92
N LYS A 129 0.78 0.65 -15.49
CA LYS A 129 0.00 1.70 -14.81
C LYS A 129 -0.51 1.22 -13.46
N TYR A 130 -1.12 0.04 -13.42
CA TYR A 130 -1.61 -0.57 -12.19
C TYR A 130 -0.50 -0.86 -11.20
N TYR A 131 0.65 -1.36 -11.66
CA TYR A 131 1.84 -1.59 -10.84
C TYR A 131 2.33 -0.30 -10.17
N TYR A 132 2.41 0.81 -10.90
CA TYR A 132 2.86 2.09 -10.32
C TYR A 132 1.84 2.71 -9.36
N ILE A 133 0.54 2.57 -9.64
CA ILE A 133 -0.52 2.93 -8.69
C ILE A 133 -0.36 2.12 -7.40
N ALA A 134 -0.25 0.80 -7.51
CA ALA A 134 -0.08 -0.09 -6.36
C ALA A 134 1.21 0.23 -5.58
N SER A 135 2.31 0.49 -6.27
CA SER A 135 3.61 0.86 -5.67
C SER A 135 3.52 2.17 -4.91
N GLY A 136 2.85 3.19 -5.46
CA GLY A 136 2.62 4.46 -4.77
C GLY A 136 1.75 4.29 -3.52
N THR A 137 0.65 3.56 -3.63
CA THR A 137 -0.25 3.24 -2.50
C THR A 137 0.50 2.47 -1.39
N GLN A 138 1.35 1.51 -1.77
CA GLN A 138 2.14 0.72 -0.83
C GLN A 138 3.25 1.53 -0.15
N LEU A 139 3.92 2.43 -0.90
CA LEU A 139 4.88 3.37 -0.33
C LEU A 139 4.24 4.29 0.69
N LEU A 140 3.03 4.79 0.40
CA LEU A 140 2.30 5.64 1.34
C LEU A 140 1.86 4.86 2.59
N ALA A 141 1.41 3.62 2.42
CA ALA A 141 1.05 2.74 3.53
C ALA A 141 2.25 2.37 4.42
N GLU A 142 3.46 2.22 3.86
CA GLU A 142 4.70 2.12 4.64
C GLU A 142 4.94 3.41 5.43
N GLY A 143 4.76 4.57 4.80
CA GLY A 143 4.82 5.86 5.49
C GLY A 143 3.87 5.95 6.69
N ILE A 144 2.66 5.39 6.60
CA ILE A 144 1.70 5.30 7.71
C ILE A 144 2.22 4.41 8.84
N ARG A 145 2.83 3.26 8.53
CA ARG A 145 3.41 2.36 9.56
C ARG A 145 4.52 3.06 10.36
N GLN A 146 5.26 3.96 9.73
CA GLN A 146 6.30 4.80 10.34
C GLN A 146 5.76 6.07 11.03
N ASN A 147 4.52 6.46 10.72
CA ASN A 147 3.90 7.72 11.14
C ASN A 147 2.43 7.51 11.53
N GLN A 148 2.19 6.67 12.54
CA GLN A 148 0.84 6.22 12.87
C GLN A 148 -0.09 7.38 13.29
N GLU A 149 0.47 8.45 13.87
CA GLU A 149 -0.28 9.60 14.40
C GLU A 149 -0.67 10.65 13.34
N ILE A 150 -0.58 10.32 12.05
CA ILE A 150 -0.82 11.28 10.96
C ILE A 150 -2.02 10.83 10.12
N PRO A 151 -3.23 11.31 10.43
CA PRO A 151 -4.46 10.86 9.77
C PRO A 151 -4.54 11.30 8.30
N GLU A 152 -3.84 12.38 7.95
CA GLU A 152 -3.72 12.83 6.56
C GLU A 152 -3.12 11.74 5.65
N LEU A 153 -2.13 10.97 6.11
CA LEU A 153 -1.54 9.89 5.31
C LEU A 153 -2.57 8.77 5.06
N ARG A 154 -3.32 8.40 6.10
CA ARG A 154 -4.40 7.40 6.04
C ARG A 154 -5.44 7.82 4.99
N TYR A 155 -5.85 9.08 5.02
CA TYR A 155 -6.83 9.61 4.09
C TYR A 155 -6.33 9.66 2.64
N ASN A 156 -5.06 10.02 2.43
CA ASN A 156 -4.46 10.07 1.08
C ASN A 156 -4.36 8.69 0.41
N VAL A 157 -4.18 7.60 1.16
CA VAL A 157 -4.27 6.24 0.59
C VAL A 157 -5.66 6.00 0.00
N GLY A 158 -6.72 6.40 0.72
CA GLY A 158 -8.08 6.37 0.19
C GLY A 158 -8.21 7.19 -1.09
N ILE A 159 -7.67 8.41 -1.13
CA ILE A 159 -7.69 9.27 -2.33
C ILE A 159 -7.09 8.55 -3.55
N TYR A 160 -6.04 7.76 -3.38
CA TYR A 160 -5.43 7.03 -4.51
C TYR A 160 -6.39 5.97 -5.04
N TYR A 161 -7.06 5.23 -4.17
CA TYR A 161 -8.11 4.30 -4.59
C TYR A 161 -9.25 4.99 -5.32
N ARG A 162 -9.73 6.13 -4.82
CA ARG A 162 -10.80 6.89 -5.48
C ARG A 162 -10.37 7.39 -6.85
N ASP A 163 -9.30 8.18 -6.90
CA ASP A 163 -8.93 8.93 -8.10
C ASP A 163 -8.28 8.04 -9.17
N LYS A 164 -7.44 7.08 -8.75
CA LYS A 164 -6.65 6.26 -9.68
C LYS A 164 -7.31 4.95 -10.04
N ILE A 165 -8.15 4.37 -9.19
CA ILE A 165 -8.87 3.13 -9.49
C ILE A 165 -10.33 3.41 -9.83
N GLY A 166 -11.06 4.10 -8.96
CA GLY A 166 -12.50 4.29 -9.12
C GLY A 166 -12.92 5.28 -10.22
N GLN A 167 -12.22 6.41 -10.31
CA GLN A 167 -12.59 7.56 -11.16
C GLN A 167 -11.65 7.79 -12.35
N SER A 168 -10.73 6.85 -12.60
CA SER A 168 -9.83 6.94 -13.76
C SER A 168 -10.58 6.64 -15.06
N ASP A 169 -10.10 7.17 -16.19
CA ASP A 169 -10.64 6.82 -17.51
C ASP A 169 -10.57 5.30 -17.82
N ASP A 170 -9.59 4.61 -17.21
CA ASP A 170 -9.41 3.16 -17.30
C ASP A 170 -10.03 2.40 -16.11
N ASN A 171 -10.99 3.00 -15.38
CA ASN A 171 -11.51 2.45 -14.12
C ASN A 171 -11.98 0.99 -14.24
N LEU A 172 -12.70 0.61 -15.29
CA LEU A 172 -13.21 -0.75 -15.47
C LEU A 172 -12.06 -1.78 -15.55
N ALA A 173 -10.97 -1.43 -16.24
CA ALA A 173 -9.80 -2.30 -16.32
C ALA A 173 -9.04 -2.34 -14.99
N LEU A 174 -8.85 -1.19 -14.34
CA LEU A 174 -8.14 -1.10 -13.06
C LEU A 174 -8.91 -1.77 -11.92
N GLN A 175 -10.25 -1.67 -11.89
CA GLN A 175 -11.12 -2.39 -10.97
C GLN A 175 -11.07 -3.90 -11.23
N SER A 176 -11.05 -4.33 -12.50
CA SER A 176 -10.84 -5.74 -12.85
C SER A 176 -9.49 -6.26 -12.32
N PHE A 177 -8.42 -5.45 -12.40
CA PHE A 177 -7.13 -5.82 -11.83
C PHE A 177 -7.16 -5.87 -10.30
N VAL A 178 -7.83 -4.92 -9.62
CA VAL A 178 -8.05 -4.97 -8.16
C VAL A 178 -8.71 -6.26 -7.74
N GLN A 179 -9.73 -6.69 -8.47
CA GLN A 179 -10.43 -7.94 -8.20
C GLN A 179 -9.56 -9.15 -8.49
N MET A 180 -8.87 -9.19 -9.64
CA MET A 180 -7.90 -10.25 -9.95
C MET A 180 -6.76 -10.35 -8.93
N SER A 181 -6.37 -9.24 -8.30
CA SER A 181 -5.39 -9.22 -7.20
C SER A 181 -5.91 -9.89 -5.92
N CYS A 182 -7.23 -9.99 -5.77
CA CYS A 182 -7.93 -10.65 -4.66
C CYS A 182 -8.24 -12.13 -4.94
N ILE A 183 -8.07 -12.60 -6.17
CA ILE A 183 -8.26 -14.00 -6.58
C ILE A 183 -6.90 -14.72 -6.60
N ASP A 184 -6.86 -15.96 -6.12
CA ASP A 184 -5.64 -16.79 -6.15
C ASP A 184 -5.13 -16.91 -7.61
N PRO A 185 -3.86 -16.62 -7.90
CA PRO A 185 -3.28 -16.79 -9.22
C PRO A 185 -3.53 -18.18 -9.85
N VAL A 186 -3.53 -19.25 -9.04
CA VAL A 186 -3.85 -20.60 -9.51
C VAL A 186 -5.30 -20.66 -9.98
N GLU A 187 -6.21 -19.98 -9.30
CA GLU A 187 -7.63 -20.03 -9.67
C GLU A 187 -7.90 -19.43 -11.05
N ARG A 188 -7.18 -18.35 -11.37
CA ARG A 188 -7.30 -17.61 -12.63
C ARG A 188 -6.26 -18.01 -13.68
N ASP A 189 -5.60 -19.16 -13.53
CA ASP A 189 -4.63 -19.67 -14.49
C ASP A 189 -5.32 -20.13 -15.79
N PRO A 190 -4.97 -19.57 -16.97
CA PRO A 190 -5.52 -19.98 -18.26
C PRO A 190 -5.39 -21.48 -18.55
N ALA A 191 -4.35 -22.15 -18.03
CA ALA A 191 -4.15 -23.58 -18.23
C ALA A 191 -5.28 -24.43 -17.63
N ARG A 192 -6.00 -23.93 -16.61
CA ARG A 192 -7.18 -24.59 -16.04
C ARG A 192 -8.36 -24.64 -17.00
N PHE A 193 -8.44 -23.66 -17.89
CA PHE A 193 -9.54 -23.54 -18.84
C PHE A 193 -9.18 -24.11 -20.22
N ARG A 194 -7.90 -24.42 -20.46
CA ARG A 194 -7.37 -24.92 -21.74
C ARG A 194 -6.63 -26.25 -21.54
N PRO A 195 -7.34 -27.39 -21.58
CA PRO A 195 -6.70 -28.70 -21.42
C PRO A 195 -5.64 -28.97 -22.49
N ASN A 196 -5.83 -28.42 -23.70
CA ASN A 196 -4.85 -28.47 -24.78
C ASN A 196 -4.30 -27.06 -25.10
N PRO A 197 -3.06 -26.73 -24.70
CA PRO A 197 -2.45 -25.42 -24.96
C PRO A 197 -2.34 -25.06 -26.45
N ASN A 198 -2.29 -26.07 -27.32
CA ASN A 198 -2.14 -25.87 -28.77
C ASN A 198 -3.48 -25.60 -29.47
N ASN A 199 -4.62 -25.88 -28.82
CA ASN A 199 -5.94 -25.66 -29.37
C ASN A 199 -6.75 -24.70 -28.50
N ARG A 200 -6.71 -23.41 -28.83
CA ARG A 200 -7.44 -22.36 -28.10
C ARG A 200 -8.97 -22.54 -28.06
N ARG A 201 -9.53 -23.39 -28.94
CA ARG A 201 -10.98 -23.65 -28.97
C ARG A 201 -11.40 -24.79 -28.04
N ASP A 202 -10.45 -25.60 -27.57
CA ASP A 202 -10.68 -26.68 -26.63
C ASP A 202 -10.71 -26.09 -25.22
N LEU A 203 -11.92 -25.91 -24.69
CA LEU A 203 -12.18 -25.28 -23.39
C LEU A 203 -12.73 -26.29 -22.40
N ASP A 204 -12.19 -26.26 -21.18
CA ASP A 204 -12.81 -26.96 -20.04
C ASP A 204 -14.00 -26.14 -19.52
N TRP A 205 -15.19 -26.44 -20.05
CA TRP A 205 -16.44 -25.76 -19.70
C TRP A 205 -16.80 -25.86 -18.22
N VAL A 206 -16.48 -26.99 -17.56
CA VAL A 206 -16.81 -27.21 -16.16
C VAL A 206 -15.97 -26.30 -15.27
N GLN A 207 -14.66 -26.21 -15.51
CA GLN A 207 -13.79 -25.31 -14.75
C GLN A 207 -14.11 -23.85 -15.03
N LEU A 208 -14.39 -23.50 -16.28
CA LEU A 208 -14.76 -22.14 -16.66
C LEU A 208 -16.07 -21.70 -16.00
N GLN A 209 -17.11 -22.54 -16.04
CA GLN A 209 -18.39 -22.24 -15.41
C GLN A 209 -18.23 -22.00 -13.91
N ARG A 210 -17.50 -22.88 -13.22
CA ARG A 210 -17.21 -22.71 -11.79
C ARG A 210 -16.48 -21.41 -11.49
N PHE A 211 -15.52 -21.02 -12.33
CA PHE A 211 -14.82 -19.75 -12.17
C PHE A 211 -15.78 -18.56 -12.35
N CYS A 212 -16.66 -18.63 -13.35
CA CYS A 212 -17.65 -17.57 -13.58
C CYS A 212 -18.68 -17.45 -12.46
N GLU A 213 -19.13 -18.57 -11.89
CA GLU A 213 -20.05 -18.60 -10.74
C GLU A 213 -19.39 -18.09 -9.45
N ALA A 214 -18.08 -18.33 -9.29
CA ALA A 214 -17.33 -17.86 -8.14
C ALA A 214 -16.99 -16.37 -8.20
N HIS A 215 -16.78 -15.82 -9.41
CA HIS A 215 -16.28 -14.45 -9.61
C HIS A 215 -17.18 -13.59 -10.53
N PRO A 216 -18.51 -13.52 -10.31
CA PRO A 216 -19.44 -12.91 -11.25
C PRO A 216 -19.23 -11.40 -11.45
N PHE A 217 -18.75 -10.64 -10.44
CA PHE A 217 -18.44 -9.23 -10.60
C PHE A 217 -17.31 -9.02 -11.62
N LEU A 218 -16.28 -9.87 -11.59
CA LEU A 218 -15.16 -9.78 -12.52
C LEU A 218 -15.66 -10.07 -13.92
N ILE A 219 -16.37 -11.19 -14.09
CA ILE A 219 -16.80 -11.60 -15.42
C ILE A 219 -17.77 -10.59 -16.03
N ARG A 220 -18.72 -10.05 -15.25
CA ARG A 220 -19.61 -9.00 -15.73
C ARG A 220 -18.84 -7.75 -16.16
N ARG A 221 -17.86 -7.31 -15.38
CA ARG A 221 -17.03 -6.14 -15.73
C ARG A 221 -16.22 -6.38 -17.00
N LEU A 222 -15.68 -7.58 -17.19
CA LEU A 222 -14.99 -7.95 -18.42
C LEU A 222 -15.96 -7.99 -19.61
N TYR A 223 -17.15 -8.54 -19.43
CA TYR A 223 -18.15 -8.72 -20.48
C TYR A 223 -18.84 -7.41 -20.88
N ASP A 224 -19.55 -6.77 -19.97
CA ASP A 224 -20.33 -5.56 -20.21
C ASP A 224 -19.45 -4.32 -20.27
N GLY A 225 -18.47 -4.22 -19.38
CA GLY A 225 -17.59 -3.06 -19.28
C GLY A 225 -16.47 -3.04 -20.34
N LEU A 226 -15.69 -4.12 -20.45
CA LEU A 226 -14.50 -4.17 -21.33
C LEU A 226 -14.76 -4.85 -22.68
N GLY A 227 -15.99 -5.29 -22.94
CA GLY A 227 -16.39 -5.89 -24.22
C GLY A 227 -15.77 -7.26 -24.51
N ARG A 228 -15.37 -8.03 -23.49
CA ARG A 228 -14.90 -9.42 -23.64
C ARG A 228 -16.11 -10.34 -23.72
N LYS A 229 -16.68 -10.45 -24.91
CA LYS A 229 -17.99 -11.09 -25.16
C LYS A 229 -17.92 -12.60 -25.33
N THR A 230 -16.72 -13.16 -25.50
CA THR A 230 -16.52 -14.60 -25.64
C THR A 230 -15.71 -15.19 -24.48
N PRO A 231 -15.90 -16.49 -24.15
CA PRO A 231 -15.06 -17.21 -23.19
C PRO A 231 -13.56 -17.05 -23.48
N GLN A 232 -13.21 -17.12 -24.75
CA GLN A 232 -11.83 -17.04 -25.21
C GLN A 232 -11.22 -15.66 -24.92
N GLU A 233 -11.96 -14.57 -25.14
CA GLU A 233 -11.50 -13.22 -24.83
C GLU A 233 -11.31 -12.98 -23.33
N VAL A 234 -12.15 -13.60 -22.49
CA VAL A 234 -11.96 -13.57 -21.03
C VAL A 234 -10.68 -14.32 -20.64
N ILE A 235 -10.48 -15.54 -21.15
CA ILE A 235 -9.27 -16.32 -20.86
C ILE A 235 -8.02 -15.61 -21.39
N ASP A 236 -8.09 -15.01 -22.59
CA ASP A 236 -7.00 -14.21 -23.16
C ASP A 236 -6.70 -12.97 -22.30
N PHE A 237 -7.72 -12.34 -21.71
CA PHE A 237 -7.53 -11.25 -20.75
C PHE A 237 -6.83 -11.75 -19.48
N LEU A 238 -7.24 -12.89 -18.92
CA LEU A 238 -6.57 -13.48 -17.76
C LEU A 238 -5.12 -13.84 -18.09
N GLU A 239 -4.85 -14.42 -19.25
CA GLU A 239 -3.52 -14.80 -19.73
C GLU A 239 -2.59 -13.59 -19.87
N ALA A 240 -3.08 -12.53 -20.51
CA ALA A 240 -2.32 -11.30 -20.70
C ALA A 240 -1.96 -10.59 -19.38
N ASN A 241 -2.76 -10.80 -18.32
CA ASN A 241 -2.66 -10.08 -17.06
C ASN A 241 -2.32 -11.00 -15.87
N GLN A 242 -1.57 -12.09 -16.09
CA GLN A 242 -1.19 -13.00 -15.01
C GLN A 242 -0.26 -12.36 -13.97
N LYS A 243 0.68 -11.54 -14.43
CA LYS A 243 1.77 -10.93 -13.65
C LYS A 243 1.41 -9.55 -13.09
N ILE A 244 0.20 -9.40 -12.57
CA ILE A 244 -0.21 -8.20 -11.85
C ILE A 244 0.15 -8.30 -10.37
N VAL A 245 0.21 -7.15 -9.69
CA VAL A 245 0.39 -7.11 -8.23
C VAL A 245 -0.75 -7.87 -7.57
N SER A 246 -0.50 -8.65 -6.51
CA SER A 246 -1.49 -9.53 -5.89
C SER A 246 -1.27 -9.68 -4.38
N ARG A 247 -2.31 -10.11 -3.66
CA ARG A 247 -2.25 -10.49 -2.24
C ARG A 247 -1.54 -11.84 -2.04
N PHE A 248 -1.39 -12.64 -3.08
CA PHE A 248 -0.85 -14.00 -3.03
C PHE A 248 0.62 -14.07 -3.44
N ALA A 249 1.35 -15.02 -2.87
CA ALA A 249 2.71 -15.35 -3.27
C ALA A 249 2.72 -16.02 -4.66
N GLU A 250 3.85 -15.96 -5.38
CA GLU A 250 3.97 -16.56 -6.71
C GLU A 250 4.11 -18.09 -6.66
N THR A 251 4.58 -18.64 -5.55
CA THR A 251 4.79 -20.08 -5.38
C THR A 251 3.55 -20.71 -4.79
N SER A 252 2.93 -21.64 -5.52
CA SER A 252 1.85 -22.47 -4.99
C SER A 252 2.42 -23.73 -4.35
N GLU A 253 2.04 -23.97 -3.10
CA GLU A 253 2.28 -25.26 -2.42
C GLU A 253 0.95 -26.01 -2.40
N GLY A 254 0.86 -27.15 -3.09
CA GLY A 254 -0.34 -27.99 -3.07
C GLY A 254 -1.55 -27.43 -3.85
N GLY A 255 -1.33 -26.52 -4.81
CA GLY A 255 -2.40 -26.00 -5.68
C GLY A 255 -3.16 -24.80 -5.13
N VAL A 256 -2.72 -24.22 -4.01
CA VAL A 256 -3.21 -22.94 -3.46
C VAL A 256 -2.00 -22.04 -3.23
N SER A 257 -2.13 -20.75 -3.54
CA SER A 257 -1.10 -19.76 -3.28
C SER A 257 -1.26 -19.21 -1.86
N PRO A 258 -0.21 -19.20 -1.02
CA PRO A 258 -0.30 -18.59 0.30
C PRO A 258 -0.40 -17.05 0.18
N LEU A 259 -1.09 -16.42 1.13
CA LEU A 259 -1.12 -14.96 1.23
C LEU A 259 0.27 -14.41 1.56
N ARG A 260 0.65 -13.30 0.92
CA ARG A 260 1.83 -12.52 1.28
C ARG A 260 1.72 -11.98 2.72
N PRO A 261 2.83 -11.58 3.35
CA PRO A 261 2.77 -10.83 4.60
C PRO A 261 1.87 -9.58 4.47
N PRO A 262 1.14 -9.15 5.52
CA PRO A 262 0.20 -8.02 5.43
C PRO A 262 0.75 -6.75 4.78
N ALA A 263 2.02 -6.41 5.04
CA ALA A 263 2.68 -5.23 4.47
C ALA A 263 2.93 -5.32 2.95
N GLU A 264 2.96 -6.54 2.40
CA GLU A 264 3.26 -6.86 1.00
C GLU A 264 2.01 -7.17 0.16
N ARG A 265 0.83 -7.28 0.80
CA ARG A 265 -0.43 -7.54 0.10
C ARG A 265 -0.90 -6.31 -0.67
N TYR A 266 -1.43 -6.53 -1.87
CA TYR A 266 -2.20 -5.53 -2.61
C TYR A 266 -3.49 -6.16 -3.17
N PRO A 267 -4.67 -5.56 -3.00
CA PRO A 267 -4.95 -4.24 -2.42
C PRO A 267 -4.55 -4.12 -0.95
N ILE A 268 -4.05 -2.95 -0.56
CA ILE A 268 -3.60 -2.68 0.80
C ILE A 268 -4.75 -2.13 1.63
N LEU A 269 -4.92 -2.67 2.82
CA LEU A 269 -5.97 -2.32 3.77
C LEU A 269 -5.37 -1.85 5.08
N PRO A 270 -6.09 -1.01 5.84
CA PRO A 270 -5.61 -0.53 7.13
C PRO A 270 -5.45 -1.68 8.12
N ALA A 271 -4.56 -1.50 9.09
CA ALA A 271 -4.47 -2.40 10.24
C ALA A 271 -5.74 -2.28 11.11
N THR A 272 -6.07 -3.35 11.83
CA THR A 272 -7.19 -3.32 12.77
C THR A 272 -6.88 -2.40 13.96
N PRO A 273 -7.63 -1.29 14.15
CA PRO A 273 -7.46 -0.43 15.31
C PRO A 273 -7.95 -1.13 16.59
N PRO A 274 -7.37 -0.84 17.77
CA PRO A 274 -7.83 -1.43 19.04
C PRO A 274 -9.29 -1.10 19.36
N GLN A 275 -9.75 0.08 18.93
CA GLN A 275 -11.14 0.54 19.07
C GLN A 275 -11.60 1.11 17.72
N PRO A 276 -12.17 0.28 16.84
CA PRO A 276 -12.57 0.74 15.52
C PRO A 276 -13.69 1.79 15.62
N PRO A 277 -13.59 2.91 14.88
CA PRO A 277 -14.62 3.96 14.89
C PRO A 277 -15.93 3.51 14.23
N PHE A 278 -15.88 2.48 13.38
CA PHE A 278 -17.02 1.90 12.69
C PHE A 278 -16.95 0.37 12.76
N GLU A 279 -18.12 -0.27 12.90
CA GLU A 279 -18.21 -1.72 12.90
C GLU A 279 -18.04 -2.28 11.47
N GLN A 280 -17.50 -3.50 11.37
CA GLN A 280 -17.42 -4.28 10.13
C GLN A 280 -16.61 -3.65 8.98
N GLU A 281 -15.70 -2.70 9.28
CA GLU A 281 -14.80 -2.16 8.26
C GLU A 281 -13.72 -3.18 7.85
N LEU A 282 -13.32 -3.14 6.58
CA LEU A 282 -12.28 -4.01 6.07
C LEU A 282 -10.91 -3.64 6.64
N THR A 283 -10.13 -4.66 6.97
CA THR A 283 -8.77 -4.53 7.51
C THR A 283 -7.83 -5.46 6.76
N ASN A 284 -6.54 -5.36 7.03
CA ASN A 284 -5.50 -6.26 6.50
C ASN A 284 -5.77 -7.76 6.73
N ASP A 285 -6.54 -8.10 7.78
CA ASP A 285 -6.91 -9.46 8.17
C ASP A 285 -8.28 -9.89 7.62
N SER A 286 -9.01 -9.00 6.95
CA SER A 286 -10.29 -9.32 6.35
C SER A 286 -10.14 -10.23 5.12
N GLU A 287 -11.03 -11.22 5.04
CA GLU A 287 -11.32 -11.95 3.82
C GLU A 287 -12.02 -11.00 2.84
N LEU A 288 -11.57 -10.99 1.58
CA LEU A 288 -12.12 -10.10 0.56
C LEU A 288 -12.98 -10.93 -0.38
N ARG A 289 -14.24 -10.52 -0.48
CA ARG A 289 -15.25 -11.15 -1.32
C ARG A 289 -15.14 -10.62 -2.75
N ASP A 290 -15.91 -11.24 -3.65
CA ASP A 290 -15.92 -10.90 -5.08
C ASP A 290 -16.36 -9.45 -5.37
N ASP A 291 -17.19 -8.87 -4.51
CA ASP A 291 -17.66 -7.48 -4.57
C ASP A 291 -16.62 -6.45 -4.11
N PHE A 292 -15.37 -6.87 -3.83
CA PHE A 292 -14.32 -5.96 -3.43
C PHE A 292 -13.88 -5.03 -4.59
N THR A 293 -13.84 -3.73 -4.32
CA THR A 293 -13.46 -2.71 -5.31
C THR A 293 -12.50 -1.67 -4.71
N GLY A 294 -11.99 -0.77 -5.55
CA GLY A 294 -11.27 0.41 -5.07
C GLY A 294 -12.09 1.24 -4.07
N TYR A 295 -13.42 1.30 -4.20
CA TYR A 295 -14.26 2.06 -3.29
C TYR A 295 -14.47 1.39 -1.92
N THR A 296 -14.42 0.06 -1.84
CA THR A 296 -14.42 -0.64 -0.54
C THR A 296 -13.10 -0.41 0.19
N ALA A 297 -11.97 -0.43 -0.52
CA ALA A 297 -10.67 -0.05 0.02
C ALA A 297 -10.63 1.42 0.49
N LEU A 298 -11.18 2.33 -0.33
CA LEU A 298 -11.36 3.74 0.02
C LEU A 298 -12.12 3.90 1.34
N ARG A 299 -13.26 3.22 1.47
CA ARG A 299 -14.09 3.27 2.68
C ARG A 299 -13.30 2.83 3.90
N ALA A 300 -12.61 1.70 3.82
CA ALA A 300 -11.76 1.20 4.90
C ALA A 300 -10.70 2.23 5.34
N TRP A 301 -9.99 2.83 4.38
CA TRP A 301 -8.96 3.84 4.68
C TRP A 301 -9.51 5.14 5.26
N TRP A 302 -10.64 5.62 4.76
CA TRP A 302 -11.28 6.82 5.29
C TRP A 302 -11.94 6.60 6.65
N SER A 303 -12.43 5.39 6.92
CA SER A 303 -12.87 4.96 8.25
C SER A 303 -11.70 4.88 9.22
N TYR A 304 -10.57 4.30 8.80
CA TYR A 304 -9.34 4.26 9.60
C TYR A 304 -8.72 5.65 9.83
N ALA A 305 -8.96 6.62 8.95
CA ALA A 305 -8.56 8.01 9.17
C ALA A 305 -9.35 8.70 10.31
N GLN A 306 -10.48 8.14 10.74
CA GLN A 306 -11.26 8.65 11.89
C GLN A 306 -10.82 8.07 13.24
N ASP A 307 -9.94 7.07 13.23
CA ASP A 307 -9.43 6.46 14.45
C ASP A 307 -8.72 7.52 15.31
N PRO A 308 -9.09 7.67 16.59
CA PRO A 308 -8.60 8.74 17.43
C PRO A 308 -7.10 8.65 17.64
N LEU A 309 -6.41 9.77 17.42
CA LEU A 309 -4.97 9.88 17.65
C LEU A 309 -4.67 9.75 19.14
N SER A 310 -3.55 9.10 19.47
CA SER A 310 -3.11 8.93 20.87
C SER A 310 -2.66 10.25 21.50
N LEU A 311 -2.36 11.27 20.67
CA LEU A 311 -1.90 12.58 21.10
C LEU A 311 -3.08 13.50 21.47
N PRO A 312 -3.23 13.93 22.74
CA PRO A 312 -4.39 14.71 23.21
C PRO A 312 -4.48 16.14 22.65
N HIS A 313 -3.55 16.57 21.79
CA HIS A 313 -3.42 17.96 21.35
C HIS A 313 -3.31 18.14 19.83
N PHE A 314 -3.49 17.09 19.02
CA PHE A 314 -3.56 17.29 17.56
C PHE A 314 -4.87 18.02 17.21
N ARG A 315 -4.75 19.27 16.75
CA ARG A 315 -5.85 20.00 16.12
C ARG A 315 -5.62 20.02 14.62
N PRO A 316 -6.46 19.35 13.82
CA PRO A 316 -6.36 19.49 12.38
C PRO A 316 -6.61 20.94 11.96
N PRO A 317 -6.08 21.38 10.81
CA PRO A 317 -6.37 22.70 10.27
C PRO A 317 -7.88 22.94 10.14
N PRO A 318 -8.39 24.18 10.33
CA PRO A 318 -9.79 24.50 10.12
C PRO A 318 -10.27 24.07 8.72
N GLY A 319 -11.41 23.39 8.63
CA GLY A 319 -11.98 22.89 7.36
C GLY A 319 -11.53 21.48 6.96
N ALA A 320 -10.32 21.05 7.33
CA ALA A 320 -9.86 19.68 7.08
C ALA A 320 -10.69 18.65 7.87
N LEU A 321 -11.12 19.01 9.09
CA LEU A 321 -11.96 18.17 9.95
C LEU A 321 -13.26 17.74 9.25
N VAL A 322 -13.93 18.66 8.53
CA VAL A 322 -15.21 18.38 7.85
C VAL A 322 -14.99 17.39 6.70
N ILE A 323 -13.92 17.58 5.92
CA ILE A 323 -13.56 16.68 4.82
C ILE A 323 -13.25 15.28 5.34
N PHE A 324 -12.46 15.19 6.41
CA PHE A 324 -12.13 13.90 7.01
C PHE A 324 -13.38 13.18 7.53
N GLN A 325 -14.21 13.85 8.32
CA GLN A 325 -15.38 13.22 8.96
C GLN A 325 -16.44 12.73 7.98
N GLN A 326 -16.60 13.39 6.82
CA GLN A 326 -17.56 12.99 5.80
C GLN A 326 -17.07 11.84 4.91
N GLY A 327 -15.77 11.50 4.96
CA GLY A 327 -15.13 10.50 4.11
C GLY A 327 -15.91 9.18 4.06
N PRO A 328 -16.07 8.45 5.18
CA PRO A 328 -16.72 7.13 5.18
C PRO A 328 -18.11 7.11 4.53
N ALA A 329 -18.95 8.10 4.84
CA ALA A 329 -20.28 8.22 4.25
C ALA A 329 -20.22 8.47 2.73
N ARG A 330 -19.27 9.29 2.27
CA ARG A 330 -19.07 9.53 0.85
C ARG A 330 -18.51 8.32 0.11
N ALA A 331 -17.62 7.55 0.74
CA ALA A 331 -17.15 6.28 0.17
C ALA A 331 -18.30 5.28 0.03
N GLN A 332 -19.20 5.23 1.02
CA GLN A 332 -20.40 4.38 0.92
C GLN A 332 -21.30 4.78 -0.24
N ALA A 333 -21.44 6.08 -0.53
CA ALA A 333 -22.16 6.56 -1.71
C ALA A 333 -21.49 6.09 -3.01
N TYR A 334 -20.16 6.19 -3.12
CA TYR A 334 -19.42 5.69 -4.30
C TYR A 334 -19.57 4.19 -4.51
N ILE A 335 -19.63 3.39 -3.44
CA ILE A 335 -19.93 1.96 -3.55
C ILE A 335 -21.33 1.76 -4.16
N GLY A 336 -22.33 2.49 -3.66
CA GLY A 336 -23.69 2.44 -4.19
C GLY A 336 -23.78 2.85 -5.66
N GLU A 337 -23.14 3.96 -6.04
CA GLU A 337 -23.06 4.44 -7.43
C GLU A 337 -22.40 3.39 -8.34
N GLN A 338 -21.28 2.79 -7.91
CA GLN A 338 -20.63 1.73 -8.70
C GLN A 338 -21.51 0.49 -8.86
N LEU A 339 -22.19 0.07 -7.79
CA LEU A 339 -23.11 -1.07 -7.85
C LEU A 339 -24.26 -0.79 -8.81
N GLU A 340 -24.81 0.43 -8.82
CA GLU A 340 -25.83 0.83 -9.78
C GLU A 340 -25.30 0.83 -11.23
N GLU A 341 -24.14 1.44 -11.46
CA GLU A 341 -23.49 1.52 -12.78
C GLU A 341 -23.13 0.14 -13.35
N GLU A 342 -22.62 -0.76 -12.51
CA GLU A 342 -22.30 -2.15 -12.90
C GLU A 342 -23.52 -3.08 -12.83
N GLY A 343 -24.70 -2.54 -12.48
CA GLY A 343 -25.99 -3.22 -12.48
C GLY A 343 -26.18 -4.29 -11.40
N TRP A 344 -25.52 -4.13 -10.26
CA TRP A 344 -25.61 -4.93 -9.03
C TRP A 344 -26.52 -4.24 -7.98
N PHE A 345 -27.75 -3.95 -8.35
CA PHE A 345 -28.73 -3.26 -7.49
C PHE A 345 -29.81 -4.20 -6.91
N ASP A 346 -29.79 -5.48 -7.26
CA ASP A 346 -30.71 -6.51 -6.77
C ASP A 346 -29.99 -7.85 -6.50
N GLU A 347 -30.74 -8.85 -6.02
CA GLU A 347 -30.23 -10.20 -5.77
C GLU A 347 -30.23 -11.07 -7.04
N THR A 348 -30.55 -10.52 -8.21
CA THR A 348 -30.63 -11.27 -9.46
C THR A 348 -29.21 -11.66 -9.89
N PRO A 349 -28.90 -12.96 -10.01
CA PRO A 349 -27.59 -13.37 -10.47
C PRO A 349 -27.38 -12.92 -11.92
N TRP A 350 -26.18 -12.47 -12.26
CA TRP A 350 -25.83 -12.10 -13.62
C TRP A 350 -25.73 -13.37 -14.51
N PRO A 351 -26.63 -13.56 -15.51
CA PRO A 351 -26.70 -14.82 -16.24
C PRO A 351 -25.75 -14.83 -17.45
N ILE A 352 -24.82 -15.77 -17.47
CA ILE A 352 -23.99 -16.07 -18.66
C ILE A 352 -24.65 -17.23 -19.44
N ALA A 353 -25.85 -17.01 -19.97
CA ALA A 353 -26.63 -18.09 -20.56
C ALA A 353 -26.06 -18.60 -21.90
N ASP A 354 -25.38 -17.74 -22.66
CA ASP A 354 -25.00 -18.05 -24.05
C ASP A 354 -23.63 -18.72 -24.20
N TRP A 355 -22.85 -18.83 -23.13
CA TRP A 355 -21.47 -19.38 -23.20
C TRP A 355 -21.40 -20.87 -22.96
N PHE A 356 -22.28 -21.40 -22.12
CA PHE A 356 -22.16 -22.76 -21.63
C PHE A 356 -23.12 -23.67 -22.41
N PRO A 357 -22.65 -24.84 -22.88
CA PRO A 357 -23.55 -25.83 -23.48
C PRO A 357 -24.60 -26.26 -22.45
N GLU A 358 -25.83 -26.54 -22.91
CA GLU A 358 -26.98 -26.89 -22.05
C GLU A 358 -26.73 -28.14 -21.16
N ASP A 359 -25.73 -28.97 -21.50
CA ASP A 359 -25.28 -30.11 -20.70
C ASP A 359 -23.73 -30.26 -20.74
N PRO A 360 -22.99 -29.70 -19.76
CA PRO A 360 -21.52 -29.78 -19.72
C PRO A 360 -20.96 -31.18 -19.44
N LEU A 361 -21.80 -32.20 -19.26
CA LEU A 361 -21.41 -33.59 -18.94
C LEU A 361 -21.75 -34.61 -20.03
N GLN A 362 -22.35 -34.21 -21.15
CA GLN A 362 -22.53 -35.12 -22.29
C GLN A 362 -21.26 -35.16 -23.15
N PRO A 363 -20.60 -36.33 -23.30
CA PRO A 363 -19.57 -36.48 -24.31
C PRO A 363 -20.24 -36.33 -25.68
N GLU A 364 -19.71 -35.42 -26.51
CA GLU A 364 -20.12 -35.31 -27.91
C GLU A 364 -20.02 -36.70 -28.58
N GLY A 365 -21.13 -37.14 -29.17
CA GLY A 365 -21.25 -38.42 -29.87
C GLY A 365 -20.56 -38.45 -31.22
#